data_AF-V9EBW3-F1
#
_entry.id   AF-V9EBW3-F1
#
_cell.length_a   1.000
_cell.length_b   1.000
_cell.length_c   1.000
_cell.angle_alpha   90.00
_cell.angle_beta   90.00
_cell.angle_gamma   90.00
#
_symmetry.space_group_name_H-M   'P 1'
#
loop_
_entity.id
_entity.type
_entity.pdbx_description
1 polymer ?
#
loop_
_entity_poly.entity_id
_entity_poly.type
_entity_poly.pdbx_seq_one_letter_code
_entity_poly.pdbx_strand_id
1 'polypeptide(L)'
;MAQQSGLGANDADYIQPKERSGLVKQALDKKSFPPQLVCPEFEVSDSSLVSLFSRPLLVWIPECLTQSGKPFCVVRNCICVPRVKDYKQRVVEDVESKINVLYVKYQCSSNNSTTFSTLSSSFAESNPDMMVHLPFVSCKKDWAV
;
A
#
# COMPACT_ATOMS: atom_id res chain seq x y z
N MET A 1 -26.59 -3.66 5.06
CA MET A 1 -25.46 -4.59 5.32
C MET A 1 -24.66 -4.69 4.03
N ALA A 2 -23.52 -3.99 3.93
CA ALA A 2 -22.76 -3.91 2.69
C ALA A 2 -21.46 -4.70 2.82
N GLN A 3 -21.29 -5.68 1.94
CA GLN A 3 -20.06 -6.47 1.82
C GLN A 3 -18.91 -5.53 1.44
N GLN A 4 -17.98 -5.36 2.36
CA GLN A 4 -16.62 -4.97 2.02
C GLN A 4 -16.15 -5.96 0.94
N SER A 5 -15.62 -5.49 -0.18
CA SER A 5 -14.65 -6.29 -0.96
C SER A 5 -13.34 -6.35 -0.17
N GLY A 6 -13.45 -6.71 1.11
CA GLY A 6 -12.34 -7.01 1.97
C GLY A 6 -11.91 -8.41 1.60
N LEU A 7 -10.60 -8.58 1.37
CA LEU A 7 -9.98 -9.88 1.52
C LEU A 7 -10.51 -10.47 2.83
N GLY A 8 -11.33 -11.51 2.73
CA GLY A 8 -11.70 -12.27 3.90
C GLY A 8 -10.42 -12.83 4.50
N ALA A 9 -10.36 -13.02 5.81
CA ALA A 9 -9.23 -13.70 6.44
C ALA A 9 -9.00 -15.13 5.87
N ASN A 10 -9.98 -15.66 5.13
CA ASN A 10 -9.95 -16.95 4.45
C ASN A 10 -9.44 -16.87 3.00
N ASP A 11 -9.11 -15.69 2.48
CA ASP A 11 -8.46 -15.59 1.16
C ASP A 11 -7.02 -16.09 1.28
N ALA A 12 -6.60 -16.98 0.38
CA ALA A 12 -5.29 -17.63 0.40
C ALA A 12 -4.14 -16.62 0.32
N ASP A 13 -4.33 -15.45 -0.29
CA ASP A 13 -3.31 -14.38 -0.31
C ASP A 13 -3.61 -13.25 0.69
N TYR A 14 -4.41 -13.52 1.72
CA TYR A 14 -4.51 -12.60 2.85
C TYR A 14 -3.17 -12.58 3.62
N ILE A 15 -2.45 -11.46 3.53
CA ILE A 15 -1.17 -11.29 4.21
C ILE A 15 -1.44 -10.90 5.66
N GLN A 16 -0.86 -11.59 6.62
CA GLN A 16 -1.09 -11.31 8.04
C GLN A 16 -0.52 -9.94 8.45
N PRO A 17 -1.12 -9.21 9.40
CA PRO A 17 -0.64 -7.87 9.78
C PRO A 17 0.85 -7.79 10.16
N LYS A 18 1.37 -8.83 10.84
CA LYS A 18 2.79 -8.94 11.20
C LYS A 18 3.70 -9.11 9.98
N GLU A 19 3.23 -9.81 8.97
CA GLU A 19 3.97 -10.03 7.73
C GLU A 19 3.97 -8.76 6.86
N ARG A 20 2.83 -8.06 6.80
CA ARG A 20 2.72 -6.76 6.11
C ARG A 20 3.74 -5.76 6.63
N SER A 21 3.89 -5.65 7.96
CA SER A 21 4.86 -4.72 8.55
C SER A 21 6.31 -5.10 8.24
N GLY A 22 6.60 -6.41 8.17
CA GLY A 22 7.90 -6.92 7.74
C GLY A 22 8.24 -6.56 6.30
N LEU A 23 7.30 -6.78 5.36
CA LEU A 23 7.44 -6.45 3.94
C LEU A 23 7.61 -4.94 3.73
N VAL A 24 6.82 -4.14 4.42
CA VAL A 24 6.91 -2.67 4.38
C VAL A 24 8.28 -2.20 4.89
N LYS A 25 8.73 -2.72 6.02
CA LYS A 25 10.04 -2.38 6.58
C LYS A 25 11.17 -2.78 5.62
N GLN A 26 11.09 -3.96 5.03
CA GLN A 26 12.08 -4.42 4.05
C GLN A 26 12.16 -3.48 2.85
N ALA A 27 11.02 -3.02 2.32
CA ALA A 27 10.98 -2.07 1.21
C ALA A 27 11.58 -0.70 1.59
N LEU A 28 11.34 -0.22 2.81
CA LEU A 28 11.97 0.99 3.35
C LEU A 28 13.50 0.84 3.47
N ASP A 29 13.95 -0.26 4.07
CA ASP A 29 15.38 -0.54 4.30
C ASP A 29 16.15 -0.64 2.97
N LYS A 30 15.54 -1.28 1.96
CA LYS A 30 16.09 -1.40 0.61
C LYS A 30 15.94 -0.13 -0.25
N LYS A 31 15.20 0.88 0.22
CA LYS A 31 14.76 2.03 -0.57
C LYS A 31 14.17 1.59 -1.92
N SER A 32 13.26 0.61 -1.88
CA SER A 32 12.62 0.02 -3.05
C SER A 32 11.74 1.05 -3.78
N PHE A 33 12.38 1.92 -4.56
CA PHE A 33 11.75 2.96 -5.35
C PHE A 33 12.41 3.06 -6.73
N PRO A 34 11.63 3.13 -7.84
CA PRO A 34 10.16 3.04 -7.91
C PRO A 34 9.63 1.70 -7.38
N PRO A 35 8.34 1.61 -6.99
CA PRO A 35 7.78 0.35 -6.50
C PRO A 35 7.88 -0.73 -7.58
N GLN A 36 8.33 -1.92 -7.20
CA GLN A 36 8.45 -3.06 -8.10
C GLN A 36 7.35 -4.08 -7.82
N LEU A 37 6.81 -4.66 -8.89
CA LEU A 37 5.89 -5.78 -8.80
C LEU A 37 6.72 -7.06 -8.59
N VAL A 38 6.46 -7.75 -7.48
CA VAL A 38 7.07 -9.04 -7.16
C VAL A 38 6.11 -10.12 -7.57
N CYS A 39 6.41 -10.81 -8.66
CA CYS A 39 5.62 -11.94 -9.13
C CYS A 39 6.17 -13.24 -8.53
N PRO A 40 5.33 -14.16 -8.03
CA PRO A 40 5.81 -15.37 -7.36
C PRO A 40 6.67 -16.28 -8.24
N GLU A 41 6.46 -16.26 -9.56
CA GLU A 41 7.26 -16.98 -10.54
C GLU A 41 8.72 -16.50 -10.64
N PHE A 42 9.06 -15.34 -10.07
CA PHE A 42 10.44 -14.86 -9.98
C PHE A 42 11.14 -15.27 -8.69
N GLU A 43 10.39 -15.65 -7.66
CA GLU A 43 10.92 -16.07 -6.34
C GLU A 43 10.97 -17.60 -6.18
N VAL A 44 10.99 -18.33 -7.31
CA VAL A 44 10.94 -19.80 -7.36
C VAL A 44 11.99 -20.41 -6.42
N SER A 45 11.51 -21.02 -5.35
CA SER A 45 12.24 -22.06 -4.64
C SER A 45 11.52 -23.38 -4.89
N ASP A 46 12.27 -24.46 -5.14
CA ASP A 46 11.73 -25.80 -5.49
C ASP A 46 10.81 -26.43 -4.43
N SER A 47 10.53 -25.71 -3.34
CA SER A 47 9.87 -26.21 -2.14
C SER A 47 8.33 -26.14 -2.17
N SER A 48 7.71 -25.29 -3.00
CA SER A 48 6.24 -25.21 -3.08
C SER A 48 5.70 -24.61 -4.38
N LEU A 49 5.20 -25.45 -5.28
CA LEU A 49 4.50 -25.02 -6.50
C LEU A 49 3.22 -24.23 -6.21
N VAL A 50 2.63 -24.38 -5.01
CA VAL A 50 1.42 -23.65 -4.62
C VAL A 50 1.68 -22.14 -4.59
N SER A 51 2.89 -21.73 -4.21
CA SER A 51 3.27 -20.31 -4.16
C SER A 51 3.26 -19.63 -5.54
N LEU A 52 3.43 -20.40 -6.63
CA LEU A 52 3.38 -19.87 -8.01
C LEU A 52 2.00 -19.36 -8.40
N PHE A 53 0.95 -19.80 -7.70
CA PHE A 53 -0.43 -19.38 -7.95
C PHE A 53 -0.85 -18.20 -7.06
N SER A 54 0.04 -17.71 -6.20
CA SER A 54 -0.24 -16.51 -5.40
C SER A 54 -0.33 -15.27 -6.27
N ARG A 55 -1.04 -14.25 -5.80
CA ARG A 55 -1.09 -12.96 -6.48
C ARG A 55 0.26 -12.24 -6.40
N PRO A 56 0.71 -11.57 -7.48
CA PRO A 56 1.82 -10.64 -7.42
C PRO A 56 1.64 -9.59 -6.33
N LEU A 57 2.74 -9.20 -5.72
CA LEU A 57 2.79 -8.26 -4.60
C LEU A 57 3.46 -6.96 -5.03
N LEU A 58 2.82 -5.83 -4.75
CA LEU A 58 3.42 -4.50 -4.85
C LEU A 58 3.37 -3.80 -3.50
N VAL A 59 4.52 -3.31 -3.04
CA VAL A 59 4.63 -2.54 -1.80
C VAL A 59 4.69 -1.06 -2.14
N TRP A 60 3.63 -0.31 -1.85
CA TRP A 60 3.51 1.12 -2.10
C TRP A 60 3.86 1.96 -0.86
N ILE A 61 5.08 2.48 -0.86
CA ILE A 61 5.65 3.31 0.20
C ILE A 61 6.40 4.48 -0.45
N PRO A 62 5.71 5.61 -0.70
CA PRO A 62 6.33 6.78 -1.32
C PRO A 62 7.41 7.42 -0.43
N GLU A 63 7.44 7.11 0.88
CA GLU A 63 8.41 7.64 1.81
C GLU A 63 9.86 7.23 1.50
N CYS A 64 10.05 6.15 0.72
CA CYS A 64 11.36 5.74 0.21
C CYS A 64 12.07 6.86 -0.59
N LEU A 65 11.33 7.78 -1.21
CA LEU A 65 11.88 8.92 -1.94
C LEU A 65 12.30 10.09 -1.04
N THR A 66 11.78 10.16 0.18
CA THR A 66 12.11 11.27 1.06
C THR A 66 13.54 11.12 1.58
N GLN A 67 14.34 12.19 1.53
CA GLN A 67 15.70 12.16 2.08
C GLN A 67 15.73 11.78 3.57
N SER A 68 14.67 12.10 4.31
CA SER A 68 14.52 11.77 5.73
C SER A 68 13.91 10.40 6.01
N GLY A 69 13.37 9.70 4.99
CA GLY A 69 12.58 8.47 5.16
C GLY A 69 11.27 8.67 5.92
N LYS A 70 10.79 9.92 6.04
CA LYS A 70 9.63 10.28 6.86
C LYS A 70 8.41 10.60 5.98
N PRO A 71 7.20 10.21 6.42
CA PRO A 71 5.96 10.52 5.71
C PRO A 71 5.57 12.00 5.77
N PHE A 72 4.82 12.44 4.77
CA PHE A 72 4.21 13.76 4.70
C PHE A 72 2.81 13.75 5.30
N CYS A 73 2.46 14.80 6.06
CA CYS A 73 1.10 14.99 6.51
C CYS A 73 0.26 15.67 5.41
N VAL A 74 -0.94 15.14 5.14
CA VAL A 74 -1.89 15.72 4.17
C VAL A 74 -2.76 16.84 4.77
N VAL A 75 -2.67 17.07 6.08
CA VAL A 75 -3.42 18.14 6.74
C VAL A 75 -2.78 19.47 6.36
N ARG A 76 -3.57 20.38 5.76
CA ARG A 76 -3.10 21.71 5.36
C ARG A 76 -2.40 22.41 6.52
N ASN A 77 -1.21 22.95 6.24
CA ASN A 77 -0.36 23.66 7.19
C ASN A 77 0.10 22.81 8.41
N CYS A 78 -0.01 21.48 8.38
CA CYS A 78 0.62 20.62 9.40
C CYS A 78 2.08 20.34 9.05
N ILE A 79 2.98 20.69 9.96
CA ILE A 79 4.42 20.34 9.88
C ILE A 79 4.75 19.04 10.63
N CYS A 80 3.72 18.31 11.05
CA CYS A 80 3.84 17.10 11.82
C CYS A 80 4.37 15.93 10.97
N VAL A 81 5.20 15.08 11.58
CA VAL A 81 5.48 13.75 11.03
C VAL A 81 4.33 12.83 11.45
N PRO A 82 3.50 12.34 10.53
CA PRO A 82 2.37 11.50 10.87
C PRO A 82 2.84 10.11 11.34
N ARG A 83 2.06 9.49 12.22
CA ARG A 83 2.36 8.15 12.77
C ARG A 83 1.73 7.08 11.92
N VAL A 84 2.43 5.96 11.77
CA VAL A 84 1.83 4.74 11.19
C VAL A 84 0.69 4.30 12.09
N LYS A 85 -0.52 4.21 11.53
CA LYS A 85 -1.70 3.67 12.23
C LYS A 85 -1.91 2.21 11.89
N ASP A 86 -1.74 1.84 10.63
CA ASP A 86 -1.93 0.46 10.17
C ASP A 86 -1.25 0.20 8.81
N TYR A 87 -0.88 -1.05 8.57
CA TYR A 87 -0.43 -1.53 7.26
C TYR A 87 -1.59 -2.22 6.56
N LYS A 88 -2.04 -1.62 5.45
CA LYS A 88 -3.22 -2.05 4.71
C LYS A 88 -2.82 -2.86 3.49
N GLN A 89 -3.72 -3.75 3.11
CA GLN A 89 -3.68 -4.52 1.88
C GLN A 89 -4.96 -4.21 1.12
N ARG A 90 -4.84 -4.04 -0.20
CA ARG A 90 -5.98 -4.07 -1.13
C ARG A 90 -5.63 -4.89 -2.35
N VAL A 91 -6.64 -5.43 -3.01
CA VAL A 91 -6.48 -6.06 -4.32
C VAL A 91 -6.77 -5.01 -5.38
N VAL A 92 -5.88 -4.90 -6.36
CA VAL A 92 -6.10 -4.12 -7.58
C VAL A 92 -6.25 -5.11 -8.72
N GLU A 93 -7.27 -4.91 -9.56
CA GLU A 93 -7.46 -5.70 -10.77
C GLU A 93 -6.81 -4.93 -11.93
N ASP A 94 -5.96 -5.63 -12.67
CA ASP A 94 -5.36 -5.20 -13.93
C ASP A 94 -5.90 -6.09 -15.07
N VAL A 95 -5.66 -5.72 -16.32
CA VAL A 95 -6.16 -6.43 -17.51
C VAL A 95 -5.75 -7.91 -17.50
N GLU A 96 -4.54 -8.20 -17.04
CA GLU A 96 -3.93 -9.53 -17.11
C GLU A 96 -3.86 -10.26 -15.76
N SER A 97 -4.03 -9.55 -14.63
CA SER A 97 -3.83 -10.15 -13.30
C SER A 97 -4.53 -9.41 -12.17
N LYS A 98 -4.63 -10.08 -11.01
CA LYS A 98 -4.99 -9.43 -9.74
C LYS A 98 -3.72 -9.24 -8.91
N ILE A 99 -3.55 -8.04 -8.37
CA ILE A 99 -2.31 -7.65 -7.68
C ILE A 99 -2.64 -7.27 -6.24
N ASN A 100 -1.86 -7.81 -5.30
CA ASN A 100 -1.89 -7.39 -3.92
C ASN A 100 -1.05 -6.12 -3.74
N VAL A 101 -1.70 -5.03 -3.34
CA VAL A 101 -1.03 -3.76 -3.03
C VAL A 101 -1.01 -3.56 -1.52
N LEU A 102 0.20 -3.53 -0.96
CA LEU A 102 0.43 -3.12 0.43
C LEU A 102 0.71 -1.62 0.48
N TYR A 103 0.09 -0.93 1.44
CA TYR A 103 0.22 0.51 1.59
C TYR A 103 0.01 0.92 3.04
N VAL A 104 0.38 2.16 3.37
CA VAL A 104 0.37 2.64 4.76
C VAL A 104 -0.84 3.52 5.02
N LYS A 105 -1.51 3.28 6.15
CA LYS A 105 -2.48 4.20 6.75
C LYS A 105 -1.79 4.99 7.86
N TYR A 106 -1.82 6.30 7.73
CA TYR A 106 -1.24 7.25 8.67
C TYR A 106 -2.29 7.94 9.54
N GLN A 107 -1.83 8.45 10.67
CA GLN A 107 -2.55 9.34 11.57
C GLN A 107 -1.77 10.63 11.76
N CYS A 108 -2.45 11.76 11.63
CA CYS A 108 -1.84 13.06 11.90
C CYS A 108 -1.47 13.15 13.38
N SER A 109 -0.20 13.43 13.68
CA SER A 109 0.29 13.54 15.07
C SER A 109 -0.25 14.77 15.82
N SER A 110 -0.63 15.81 15.09
CA SER A 110 -1.23 17.03 15.67
C SER A 110 -2.76 16.94 15.79
N ASN A 111 -3.39 16.01 15.09
CA ASN A 111 -4.83 15.77 15.17
C ASN A 111 -5.14 14.27 15.06
N ASN A 112 -5.26 13.62 16.22
CA ASN A 112 -5.49 12.18 16.32
C ASN A 112 -6.80 11.72 15.67
N SER A 113 -7.77 12.61 15.41
CA SER A 113 -8.99 12.24 14.67
C SER A 113 -8.74 12.03 13.18
N THR A 114 -7.68 12.66 12.63
CA THR A 114 -7.42 12.64 11.19
C THR A 114 -6.52 11.48 10.81
N THR A 115 -7.01 10.63 9.90
CA THR A 115 -6.23 9.55 9.29
C THR A 115 -6.34 9.61 7.78
N PHE A 116 -5.28 9.21 7.09
CA PHE A 116 -5.22 9.16 5.63
C PHE A 116 -4.37 7.98 5.20
N SER A 117 -4.35 7.66 3.91
CA SER A 117 -3.51 6.59 3.37
C SER A 117 -2.74 7.07 2.15
N THR A 118 -1.62 6.42 1.82
CA THR A 118 -0.83 6.76 0.63
C THR A 118 -1.55 6.50 -0.70
N LEU A 119 -2.76 5.94 -0.66
CA LEU A 119 -3.67 5.73 -1.79
C LEU A 119 -4.96 6.56 -1.70
N SER A 120 -5.09 7.49 -0.74
CA SER A 120 -6.28 8.36 -0.64
C SER A 120 -6.15 9.59 -1.54
N SER A 121 -7.29 10.14 -1.99
CA SER A 121 -7.30 11.35 -2.81
C SER A 121 -6.58 12.52 -2.12
N SER A 122 -6.77 12.68 -0.81
CA SER A 122 -6.06 13.70 -0.03
C SER A 122 -4.52 13.58 -0.08
N PHE A 123 -3.99 12.37 -0.21
CA PHE A 123 -2.55 12.16 -0.36
C PHE A 123 -2.09 12.50 -1.78
N ALA A 124 -2.85 12.06 -2.78
CA ALA A 124 -2.58 12.37 -4.18
C ALA A 124 -2.62 13.88 -4.49
N GLU A 125 -3.63 14.57 -3.97
CA GLU A 125 -3.79 16.02 -4.08
C GLU A 125 -2.63 16.79 -3.43
N SER A 126 -2.09 16.26 -2.32
CA SER A 126 -0.97 16.88 -1.60
C SER A 126 0.40 16.53 -2.19
N ASN A 127 0.50 15.43 -2.94
CA ASN A 127 1.77 14.86 -3.43
C ASN A 127 1.61 14.30 -4.86
N PRO A 128 1.28 15.14 -5.86
CA PRO A 128 1.01 14.68 -7.23
C PRO A 128 2.24 14.00 -7.86
N ASP A 129 3.44 14.50 -7.58
CA ASP A 129 4.69 13.94 -8.12
C ASP A 129 4.96 12.52 -7.61
N MET A 130 4.45 12.14 -6.44
CA MET A 130 4.60 10.78 -5.95
C MET A 130 3.68 9.82 -6.72
N MET A 131 2.49 10.29 -7.09
CA MET A 131 1.47 9.46 -7.73
C MET A 131 1.85 9.00 -9.13
N VAL A 132 2.72 9.73 -9.85
CA VAL A 132 3.19 9.34 -11.19
C VAL A 132 3.98 8.01 -11.16
N HIS A 133 4.46 7.61 -9.99
CA HIS A 133 5.22 6.38 -9.78
C HIS A 133 4.38 5.20 -9.31
N LEU A 134 3.09 5.43 -9.00
CA LEU A 134 2.17 4.34 -8.72
C LEU A 134 1.69 3.77 -10.06
N PRO A 135 1.97 2.51 -10.41
CA PRO A 135 1.63 1.95 -11.72
C PRO A 135 0.13 1.63 -11.88
N PHE A 136 -0.70 2.06 -10.94
CA PHE A 136 -2.13 1.76 -10.91
C PHE A 136 -2.95 3.03 -10.86
N VAL A 137 -4.04 3.05 -11.62
CA VAL A 137 -5.04 4.10 -11.49
C VAL A 137 -5.75 3.94 -10.15
N SER A 138 -5.57 4.89 -9.25
CA SER A 138 -6.32 4.94 -7.99
C SER A 138 -7.72 5.50 -8.25
N CYS A 139 -8.61 4.73 -8.87
CA CYS A 139 -10.02 5.10 -8.93
C CYS A 139 -10.63 4.94 -7.53
N LYS A 140 -11.36 5.95 -7.05
CA LYS A 140 -12.39 5.70 -6.05
C LYS A 140 -13.42 4.79 -6.71
N LYS A 141 -13.87 3.77 -5.99
CA LYS A 141 -15.22 3.25 -6.26
C LYS A 141 -16.18 4.31 -5.74
N ASP A 142 -16.50 5.29 -6.58
CA ASP A 142 -17.56 6.24 -6.31
C ASP A 142 -18.87 5.45 -6.30
N TRP A 143 -19.47 5.28 -5.13
CA TRP A 143 -20.86 4.90 -5.09
C TRP A 143 -21.64 6.21 -5.29
N ALA A 144 -22.20 6.38 -6.49
CA ALA A 144 -23.37 7.22 -6.63
C ALA A 144 -24.58 6.45 -6.08
N VAL A 145 -25.43 7.20 -5.40
CA VAL A 145 -26.65 6.86 -4.65
C VAL A 145 -27.54 5.84 -5.35
#